data_AF-F9FR04-F1
#
_entry.id   AF-F9FR04-F1
#
_cell.length_a   1.000
_cell.length_b   1.000
_cell.length_c   1.000
_cell.angle_alpha   90.00
_cell.angle_beta   90.00
_cell.angle_gamma   90.00
#
_symmetry.space_group_name_H-M   'P 1'
#
loop_
_entity.id
_entity.type
_entity.pdbx_description
1 polymer ?
#
loop_
_entity_poly.entity_id
_entity_poly.type
_entity_poly.pdbx_seq_one_letter_code
_entity_poly.pdbx_strand_id
1 'polypeptide(L)'
;MRQLLLSSRPLIQSLRSTGHDACPGSVLPFATASRCSLTSTRPHQRSYVHHARLRPLVRCNMPGFKRNACGCACASGGGCGSSGPQKKTAYIALGSNMGDRVAEIERACNEMDRRGIKVKRTSSLWETEPMYVTDQDRFVNGACEVETELDPIALLDQLQAIENDMGRKKVIDKGPRNIDLDILLYGDEKVDHERLKIPHIGILEREFVLRPLAELIPAKSLDPAKPWKLIQDNLNELPPGEPLSSMTPLSSTAGSLTPLAAKRKTHVMGILNLTPDSFSDGGFHDRDNLAQTIMNMVNNGTSIIDVGGQSTAPGRPEVSAEEEASRVVPAVQLIRSLPEARDVAISIDTYRASVAEEAIASGADIINDVSAGLLDPDMLSTVARLEKTICLMHMRGTPQTMTKLTSYPDGLIPTIASELLERVAAAEAAGIRRWRMILDPGIGFAKTGEQNLEILRRLEELRYWPGLQGLPWLVGSSRKTFVGRITGVTEPKQRTWGTAATVAAAVQGGADIVRVHDTQEMGMVAKMADAIWRV
;
A
#
# COMPACT_ATOMS: atom_id res chain seq x y z
N MET A 1 -47.22 7.54 -53.29
CA MET A 1 -48.41 7.39 -52.42
C MET A 1 -47.92 7.24 -50.99
N ARG A 2 -48.39 7.91 -49.93
CA ARG A 2 -49.02 9.24 -49.75
C ARG A 2 -48.25 9.86 -48.54
N GLN A 3 -47.86 11.15 -48.50
CA GLN A 3 -48.69 12.30 -48.10
C GLN A 3 -49.48 12.03 -46.80
N LEU A 4 -49.41 12.80 -45.70
CA LEU A 4 -49.17 14.25 -45.44
C LEU A 4 -48.41 14.42 -44.07
N LEU A 5 -48.00 15.58 -43.51
CA LEU A 5 -48.16 17.03 -43.80
C LEU A 5 -46.96 17.89 -43.28
N LEU A 6 -47.23 19.10 -42.74
CA LEU A 6 -46.39 20.24 -42.30
C LEU A 6 -46.65 20.58 -40.79
N SER A 7 -46.07 21.57 -40.08
CA SER A 7 -44.75 22.26 -40.07
C SER A 7 -44.69 23.33 -38.94
N SER A 8 -43.65 24.18 -38.94
CA SER A 8 -43.58 25.56 -38.39
C SER A 8 -43.23 25.82 -36.92
N ARG A 9 -42.09 26.50 -36.72
CA ARG A 9 -41.89 27.49 -35.62
C ARG A 9 -42.51 28.84 -36.04
N PRO A 10 -42.61 29.82 -35.13
CA PRO A 10 -41.73 30.99 -35.29
C PRO A 10 -41.05 31.47 -33.97
N LEU A 11 -40.51 32.68 -34.00
CA LEU A 11 -39.60 33.32 -33.03
C LEU A 11 -39.80 34.86 -33.14
N ILE A 12 -39.32 35.68 -32.18
CA ILE A 12 -38.93 37.13 -32.26
C ILE A 12 -39.64 38.09 -31.25
N GLN A 13 -38.81 38.97 -30.64
CA GLN A 13 -39.09 40.23 -29.88
C GLN A 13 -40.03 40.15 -28.64
N SER A 14 -39.78 40.76 -27.47
CA SER A 14 -38.98 41.92 -26.98
C SER A 14 -39.63 43.31 -27.12
N LEU A 15 -39.98 43.93 -25.99
CA LEU A 15 -40.31 45.36 -25.82
C LEU A 15 -39.86 45.86 -24.43
N ARG A 16 -39.87 47.18 -24.19
CA ARG A 16 -39.26 47.84 -23.01
C ARG A 16 -40.24 48.72 -22.22
N SER A 17 -39.81 49.07 -21.00
CA SER A 17 -39.86 50.41 -20.36
C SER A 17 -41.01 50.78 -19.39
N THR A 18 -40.67 51.73 -18.49
CA THR A 18 -41.49 52.44 -17.45
C THR A 18 -41.93 51.60 -16.23
N GLY A 19 -41.99 52.14 -15.00
CA GLY A 19 -41.40 53.40 -14.51
C GLY A 19 -41.86 53.85 -13.10
N HIS A 20 -40.90 54.23 -12.24
CA HIS A 20 -40.99 55.09 -11.03
C HIS A 20 -41.71 54.62 -9.72
N ASP A 21 -41.29 55.30 -8.65
CA ASP A 21 -41.88 55.50 -7.29
C ASP A 21 -42.06 54.29 -6.32
N ALA A 22 -41.77 54.40 -5.01
CA ALA A 22 -41.12 55.46 -4.21
C ALA A 22 -40.50 54.93 -2.89
N CYS A 23 -39.64 55.73 -2.23
CA CYS A 23 -39.14 55.55 -0.85
C CYS A 23 -39.90 56.48 0.12
N PRO A 24 -40.07 56.15 1.43
CA PRO A 24 -39.03 56.35 2.46
C PRO A 24 -38.97 55.25 3.55
N GLY A 25 -38.03 55.21 4.51
CA GLY A 25 -36.81 56.01 4.69
C GLY A 25 -36.50 56.38 6.16
N SER A 26 -35.52 55.75 6.79
CA SER A 26 -34.87 56.13 8.07
C SER A 26 -33.67 55.20 8.39
N VAL A 27 -32.66 55.52 9.21
CA VAL A 27 -32.06 56.80 9.66
C VAL A 27 -30.56 56.52 9.98
N LEU A 28 -29.68 57.51 9.81
CA LEU A 28 -28.23 57.51 10.13
C LEU A 28 -27.97 57.56 11.66
N PRO A 29 -26.72 57.42 12.24
CA PRO A 29 -25.44 57.88 11.68
C PRO A 29 -24.14 57.11 12.11
N PHE A 30 -22.99 57.81 12.00
CA PHE A 30 -21.59 57.51 12.35
C PHE A 30 -20.75 56.69 11.34
N ALA A 31 -19.47 57.02 11.09
CA ALA A 31 -18.76 58.31 11.16
C ALA A 31 -17.41 58.22 10.39
N THR A 32 -16.86 59.39 10.04
CA THR A 32 -15.48 59.71 9.61
C THR A 32 -14.38 58.63 9.78
N ALA A 33 -13.41 58.49 8.86
CA ALA A 33 -12.67 59.60 8.26
C ALA A 33 -12.02 59.39 6.87
N SER A 34 -11.70 60.53 6.26
CA SER A 34 -10.67 60.84 5.25
C SER A 34 -9.33 60.07 5.36
N ARG A 35 -8.47 59.97 4.33
CA ARG A 35 -8.50 60.32 2.88
C ARG A 35 -7.22 59.76 2.22
N CYS A 36 -7.26 59.53 0.90
CA CYS A 36 -6.12 59.60 -0.05
C CYS A 36 -4.94 58.58 0.12
N SER A 37 -4.21 58.18 -0.92
CA SER A 37 -4.41 58.41 -2.38
C SER A 37 -3.52 57.51 -3.26
N LEU A 38 -4.03 57.23 -4.48
CA LEU A 38 -3.29 57.01 -5.73
C LEU A 38 -2.46 55.72 -5.96
N THR A 39 -3.03 54.89 -6.86
CA THR A 39 -2.39 54.25 -8.03
C THR A 39 -1.11 53.39 -7.90
N SER A 40 -1.23 52.11 -8.28
CA SER A 40 -0.52 51.59 -9.47
C SER A 40 -1.22 50.33 -10.01
N THR A 41 -1.20 50.13 -11.34
CA THR A 41 -1.74 48.93 -12.01
C THR A 41 -0.62 48.02 -12.51
N ARG A 42 -0.78 46.69 -12.37
CA ARG A 42 -0.23 45.67 -13.29
C ARG A 42 -0.89 44.29 -13.06
N PRO A 43 -0.87 43.37 -14.05
CA PRO A 43 -1.72 42.18 -14.09
C PRO A 43 -1.04 40.91 -13.56
N HIS A 44 -1.79 39.81 -13.57
CA HIS A 44 -1.35 38.45 -13.22
C HIS A 44 -0.03 38.02 -13.88
N GLN A 45 0.80 37.32 -13.10
CA GLN A 45 1.68 36.25 -13.60
C GLN A 45 1.43 34.97 -12.79
N ARG A 46 1.52 33.81 -13.44
CA ARG A 46 1.49 32.50 -12.78
C ARG A 46 2.90 32.16 -12.31
N SER A 47 3.11 32.00 -11.01
CA SER A 47 4.39 31.55 -10.46
C SER A 47 4.54 30.04 -10.64
N TYR A 48 5.40 29.61 -11.56
CA TYR A 48 5.95 28.24 -11.52
C TYR A 48 6.88 28.12 -10.31
N VAL A 49 6.72 27.07 -9.50
CA VAL A 49 7.62 26.78 -8.38
C VAL A 49 8.84 26.04 -8.92
N HIS A 50 10.01 26.68 -8.88
CA HIS A 50 11.28 26.00 -9.19
C HIS A 50 11.63 24.97 -8.10
N HIS A 51 12.09 23.79 -8.52
CA HIS A 51 12.72 22.84 -7.62
C HIS A 51 13.90 23.48 -6.87
N ALA A 52 13.83 23.51 -5.54
CA ALA A 52 14.94 23.95 -4.70
C ALA A 52 16.08 22.94 -4.77
N ARG A 53 17.30 23.40 -5.09
CA ARG A 53 18.49 22.54 -5.07
C ARG A 53 18.86 22.20 -3.62
N LEU A 54 18.72 20.93 -3.25
CA LEU A 54 19.23 20.41 -1.98
C LEU A 54 20.75 20.62 -1.90
N ARG A 55 21.22 21.08 -0.74
CA ARG A 55 22.65 21.14 -0.38
C ARG A 55 23.05 19.87 0.39
N PRO A 56 24.35 19.50 0.41
CA PRO A 56 24.76 18.12 0.72
C PRO A 56 24.51 17.69 2.17
N LEU A 57 24.39 16.37 2.32
CA LEU A 57 24.07 15.63 3.54
C LEU A 57 24.93 16.04 4.76
N VAL A 58 24.25 16.35 5.86
CA VAL A 58 24.84 16.26 7.21
C VAL A 58 24.93 14.78 7.58
N ARG A 59 26.09 14.34 8.09
CA ARG A 59 26.26 12.96 8.58
C ARG A 59 25.48 12.76 9.89
N CYS A 60 24.41 11.98 9.85
CA CYS A 60 23.82 11.41 11.06
C CYS A 60 24.76 10.32 11.63
N ASN A 61 25.33 10.56 12.81
CA ASN A 61 26.08 9.54 13.54
C ASN A 61 25.12 8.60 14.28
N MET A 62 25.05 7.34 13.85
CA MET A 62 24.39 6.28 14.61
C MET A 62 25.25 5.91 15.85
N PRO A 63 24.72 5.97 17.09
CA PRO A 63 25.49 5.65 18.28
C PRO A 63 25.47 4.15 18.64
N GLY A 64 26.65 3.58 18.88
CA GLY A 64 26.79 2.71 20.07
C GLY A 64 26.80 1.18 19.93
N PHE A 65 27.10 0.57 18.78
CA PHE A 65 27.44 -0.86 18.78
C PHE A 65 28.76 -1.11 19.56
N LYS A 66 28.68 -1.84 20.68
CA LYS A 66 29.83 -2.09 21.56
C LYS A 66 30.84 -3.02 20.89
N ARG A 67 32.07 -2.54 20.67
CA ARG A 67 33.20 -3.37 20.25
C ARG A 67 33.70 -4.21 21.42
N ASN A 68 33.46 -5.52 21.40
CA ASN A 68 34.27 -6.46 22.18
C ASN A 68 35.67 -6.55 21.56
N ALA A 69 36.71 -6.44 22.38
CA ALA A 69 38.08 -6.60 21.93
C ALA A 69 38.41 -8.09 21.73
N CYS A 70 38.93 -8.45 20.55
CA CYS A 70 39.54 -9.76 20.32
C CYS A 70 41.05 -9.62 20.50
N GLY A 71 41.64 -10.41 21.41
CA GLY A 71 43.09 -10.42 21.64
C GLY A 71 43.84 -11.22 20.58
N CYS A 72 45.03 -10.76 20.19
CA CYS A 72 45.89 -11.51 19.28
C CYS A 72 46.42 -12.78 19.97
N ALA A 73 46.15 -13.95 19.38
CA ALA A 73 46.85 -15.20 19.68
C ALA A 73 47.21 -15.89 18.36
N CYS A 74 48.50 -15.99 18.07
CA CYS A 74 48.99 -16.65 16.86
C CYS A 74 48.97 -18.18 17.07
N ALA A 75 48.21 -18.90 16.24
CA ALA A 75 48.22 -20.36 16.21
C ALA A 75 48.36 -20.86 14.77
N SER A 76 49.52 -21.41 14.43
CA SER A 76 49.78 -22.03 13.13
C SER A 76 49.19 -23.45 13.10
N GLY A 77 48.25 -23.70 12.21
CA GLY A 77 47.67 -25.03 11.99
C GLY A 77 47.12 -25.18 10.58
N GLY A 78 47.81 -25.96 9.74
CA GLY A 78 47.35 -26.26 8.39
C GLY A 78 46.20 -27.28 8.42
N GLY A 79 44.96 -26.82 8.26
CA GLY A 79 43.79 -27.67 8.10
C GLY A 79 43.27 -27.63 6.66
N CYS A 80 43.22 -28.77 5.98
CA CYS A 80 42.50 -28.90 4.71
C CYS A 80 41.00 -28.88 5.01
N GLY A 81 40.40 -27.68 5.02
CA GLY A 81 38.97 -27.50 5.25
C GLY A 81 38.17 -28.00 4.06
N SER A 82 37.45 -29.11 4.22
CA SER A 82 36.43 -29.54 3.27
C SER A 82 35.32 -28.49 3.23
N SER A 83 35.31 -27.65 2.21
CA SER A 83 34.22 -26.70 1.97
C SER A 83 32.94 -27.46 1.68
N GLY A 84 32.01 -27.49 2.64
CA GLY A 84 30.61 -27.76 2.35
C GLY A 84 30.07 -26.76 1.31
N PRO A 85 28.98 -27.09 0.60
CA PRO A 85 28.44 -26.24 -0.45
C PRO A 85 28.22 -24.80 0.04
N GLN A 86 28.97 -23.85 -0.53
CA GLN A 86 28.90 -22.46 -0.11
C GLN A 86 27.65 -21.83 -0.73
N LYS A 87 26.63 -21.61 0.10
CA LYS A 87 25.43 -20.86 -0.28
C LYS A 87 25.77 -19.51 -0.92
N LYS A 88 25.16 -19.23 -2.07
CA LYS A 88 25.29 -18.00 -2.85
C LYS A 88 23.96 -17.26 -2.89
N THR A 89 24.02 -15.93 -2.92
CA THR A 89 22.86 -15.08 -3.18
C THR A 89 22.73 -14.82 -4.68
N ALA A 90 21.55 -15.04 -5.25
CA ALA A 90 21.22 -14.63 -6.61
C ALA A 90 19.99 -13.71 -6.62
N TYR A 91 19.81 -12.98 -7.72
CA TYR A 91 18.67 -12.10 -7.94
C TYR A 91 17.97 -12.54 -9.22
N ILE A 92 16.70 -12.95 -9.10
CA ILE A 92 15.92 -13.52 -10.20
C ILE A 92 14.81 -12.53 -10.57
N ALA A 93 14.64 -12.23 -11.85
CA ALA A 93 13.48 -11.50 -12.35
C ALA A 93 12.28 -12.44 -12.45
N LEU A 94 11.10 -11.91 -12.16
CA LEU A 94 9.82 -12.60 -12.18
C LEU A 94 8.94 -11.89 -13.22
N GLY A 95 8.42 -12.59 -14.22
CA GLY A 95 7.53 -12.00 -15.23
C GLY A 95 6.34 -12.90 -15.55
N SER A 96 5.13 -12.34 -15.64
CA SER A 96 3.93 -13.06 -16.08
C SER A 96 2.97 -12.13 -16.83
N ASN A 97 2.34 -12.62 -17.91
CA ASN A 97 1.29 -11.90 -18.61
C ASN A 97 0.11 -12.78 -19.06
N MET A 98 -0.11 -13.93 -18.43
CA MET A 98 -1.24 -14.82 -18.72
C MET A 98 -1.95 -15.27 -17.44
N GLY A 99 -3.28 -15.33 -17.47
CA GLY A 99 -4.09 -15.85 -16.36
C GLY A 99 -4.02 -15.01 -15.09
N ASP A 100 -4.04 -15.66 -13.92
CA ASP A 100 -3.73 -14.99 -12.65
C ASP A 100 -2.21 -14.80 -12.53
N ARG A 101 -1.75 -13.69 -13.08
CA ARG A 101 -0.34 -13.29 -13.17
C ARG A 101 0.36 -13.21 -11.81
N VAL A 102 -0.40 -12.97 -10.72
CA VAL A 102 0.16 -12.93 -9.36
C VAL A 102 0.29 -14.35 -8.80
N ALA A 103 -0.76 -15.18 -8.95
CA ALA A 103 -0.74 -16.56 -8.49
C ALA A 103 0.32 -17.42 -9.21
N GLU A 104 0.55 -17.21 -10.51
CA GLU A 104 1.65 -17.90 -11.21
C GLU A 104 3.04 -17.43 -10.71
N ILE A 105 3.24 -16.14 -10.41
CA ILE A 105 4.51 -15.66 -9.82
C ILE A 105 4.72 -16.24 -8.40
N GLU A 106 3.69 -16.28 -7.56
CA GLU A 106 3.75 -16.89 -6.23
C GLU A 106 4.02 -18.40 -6.32
N ARG A 107 3.36 -19.11 -7.24
CA ARG A 107 3.61 -20.52 -7.55
C ARG A 107 5.05 -20.77 -7.99
N ALA A 108 5.64 -19.89 -8.80
CA ALA A 108 7.05 -19.97 -9.21
C ALA A 108 8.01 -19.77 -8.04
N CYS A 109 7.75 -18.79 -7.16
CA CYS A 109 8.53 -18.61 -5.93
C CYS A 109 8.45 -19.85 -5.01
N ASN A 110 7.28 -20.45 -4.90
CA ASN A 110 7.09 -21.65 -4.07
C ASN A 110 7.72 -22.90 -4.70
N GLU A 111 7.81 -22.98 -6.02
CA GLU A 111 8.52 -24.06 -6.71
C GLU A 111 10.05 -23.89 -6.62
N MET A 112 10.57 -22.66 -6.67
CA MET A 112 11.96 -22.36 -6.31
C MET A 112 12.28 -22.80 -4.88
N ASP A 113 11.41 -22.44 -3.92
CA ASP A 113 11.55 -22.85 -2.51
C ASP A 113 11.56 -24.39 -2.35
N ARG A 114 10.73 -25.14 -3.09
CA ARG A 114 10.74 -26.62 -3.10
C ARG A 114 12.01 -27.23 -3.69
N ARG A 115 12.66 -26.55 -4.64
CA ARG A 115 13.89 -27.01 -5.34
C ARG A 115 15.19 -26.58 -4.65
N GLY A 116 15.11 -26.05 -3.44
CA GLY A 116 16.29 -25.59 -2.68
C GLY A 116 16.84 -24.23 -3.13
N ILE A 117 16.08 -23.47 -3.93
CA ILE A 117 16.36 -22.08 -4.31
C ILE A 117 15.54 -21.21 -3.35
N LYS A 118 16.05 -21.02 -2.12
CA LYS A 118 15.27 -20.43 -1.02
C LYS A 118 15.06 -18.94 -1.29
N VAL A 119 13.82 -18.54 -1.55
CA VAL A 119 13.44 -17.14 -1.73
C VAL A 119 13.50 -16.43 -0.37
N LYS A 120 14.31 -15.36 -0.29
CA LYS A 120 14.62 -14.63 0.94
C LYS A 120 13.71 -13.42 1.15
N ARG A 121 13.44 -12.67 0.08
CA ARG A 121 12.53 -11.52 0.01
C ARG A 121 12.26 -11.14 -1.45
N THR A 122 11.28 -10.27 -1.69
CA THR A 122 10.86 -9.86 -3.03
C THR A 122 10.78 -8.35 -3.17
N SER A 123 10.84 -7.85 -4.41
CA SER A 123 10.37 -6.52 -4.76
C SER A 123 8.84 -6.42 -4.62
N SER A 124 8.29 -5.23 -4.84
CA SER A 124 6.88 -5.12 -5.24
C SER A 124 6.67 -5.77 -6.62
N LEU A 125 5.44 -6.14 -6.96
CA LEU A 125 5.07 -6.47 -8.35
C LEU A 125 4.70 -5.17 -9.07
N TRP A 126 5.14 -5.00 -10.31
CA TRP A 126 5.00 -3.79 -11.12
C TRP A 126 4.30 -4.12 -12.44
N GLU A 127 3.21 -3.41 -12.75
CA GLU A 127 2.46 -3.63 -13.98
C GLU A 127 2.93 -2.68 -15.10
N THR A 128 3.26 -3.25 -16.27
CA THR A 128 3.82 -2.53 -17.42
C THR A 128 3.07 -2.89 -18.71
N GLU A 129 3.07 -1.97 -19.68
CA GLU A 129 2.69 -2.35 -21.04
C GLU A 129 3.67 -3.37 -21.66
N PRO A 130 3.24 -4.16 -22.66
CA PRO A 130 4.11 -5.05 -23.39
C PRO A 130 5.18 -4.32 -24.23
N MET A 131 6.46 -4.56 -23.95
CA MET A 131 7.58 -3.85 -24.62
C MET A 131 7.82 -4.26 -26.09
N TYR A 132 7.41 -5.45 -26.52
CA TYR A 132 7.84 -6.02 -27.83
C TYR A 132 6.71 -6.46 -28.76
N VAL A 133 5.56 -6.90 -28.23
CA VAL A 133 4.35 -7.26 -28.99
C VAL A 133 3.19 -6.61 -28.24
N THR A 134 2.54 -5.62 -28.84
CA THR A 134 1.58 -4.73 -28.14
C THR A 134 0.14 -5.26 -28.13
N ASP A 135 -0.13 -6.39 -28.77
CA ASP A 135 -1.45 -7.06 -28.81
C ASP A 135 -1.46 -8.27 -27.86
N GLN A 136 -1.29 -7.99 -26.56
CA GLN A 136 -1.36 -8.96 -25.45
C GLN A 136 -1.60 -8.25 -24.12
N ASP A 137 -1.98 -8.99 -23.08
CA ASP A 137 -2.19 -8.45 -21.73
C ASP A 137 -0.92 -7.84 -21.12
N ARG A 138 -1.12 -6.85 -20.24
CA ARG A 138 -0.06 -6.14 -19.48
C ARG A 138 0.81 -7.14 -18.71
N PHE A 139 2.12 -6.90 -18.67
CA PHE A 139 3.05 -7.72 -17.90
C PHE A 139 3.04 -7.30 -16.43
N VAL A 140 3.02 -8.29 -15.54
CA VAL A 140 3.39 -8.12 -14.13
C VAL A 140 4.83 -8.56 -13.98
N ASN A 141 5.68 -7.65 -13.50
CA ASN A 141 7.12 -7.84 -13.36
C ASN A 141 7.56 -7.68 -11.90
N GLY A 142 8.58 -8.39 -11.48
CA GLY A 142 9.19 -8.26 -10.16
C GLY A 142 10.60 -8.84 -10.13
N ALA A 143 11.18 -8.87 -8.93
CA ALA A 143 12.42 -9.56 -8.66
C ALA A 143 12.38 -10.19 -7.27
N CYS A 144 13.17 -11.24 -7.07
CA CYS A 144 13.41 -11.79 -5.74
C CYS A 144 14.90 -12.01 -5.47
N GLU A 145 15.27 -11.89 -4.19
CA GLU A 145 16.56 -12.32 -3.68
C GLU A 145 16.44 -13.78 -3.25
N VAL A 146 17.31 -14.65 -3.76
CA VAL A 146 17.30 -16.09 -3.47
C VAL A 146 18.65 -16.56 -2.94
N GLU A 147 18.63 -17.59 -2.09
CA GLU A 147 19.79 -18.28 -1.54
C GLU A 147 19.81 -19.70 -2.09
N THR A 148 20.91 -20.11 -2.71
CA THR A 148 21.04 -21.45 -3.32
C THR A 148 22.47 -22.01 -3.21
N GLU A 149 22.59 -23.32 -3.40
CA GLU A 149 23.86 -24.06 -3.48
C GLU A 149 24.19 -24.48 -4.93
N LEU A 150 23.37 -24.06 -5.89
CA LEU A 150 23.50 -24.38 -7.32
C LEU A 150 24.35 -23.34 -8.06
N ASP A 151 25.42 -23.80 -8.73
CA ASP A 151 26.21 -22.99 -9.67
C ASP A 151 25.33 -22.34 -10.78
N PRO A 152 25.74 -21.21 -11.39
CA PRO A 152 24.86 -20.40 -12.25
C PRO A 152 24.16 -21.15 -13.39
N ILE A 153 24.80 -22.15 -13.99
CA ILE A 153 24.20 -22.97 -15.06
C ILE A 153 23.18 -23.97 -14.50
N ALA A 154 23.47 -24.60 -13.35
CA ALA A 154 22.53 -25.50 -12.68
C ALA A 154 21.31 -24.74 -12.13
N LEU A 155 21.51 -23.49 -11.67
CA LEU A 155 20.42 -22.59 -11.32
C LEU A 155 19.56 -22.26 -12.55
N LEU A 156 20.17 -21.94 -13.70
CA LEU A 156 19.44 -21.70 -14.95
C LEU A 156 18.65 -22.93 -15.40
N ASP A 157 19.24 -24.12 -15.31
CA ASP A 157 18.57 -25.39 -15.66
C ASP A 157 17.35 -25.65 -14.77
N GLN A 158 17.43 -25.35 -13.47
CA GLN A 158 16.29 -25.48 -12.56
C GLN A 158 15.20 -24.44 -12.84
N LEU A 159 15.55 -23.17 -13.07
CA LEU A 159 14.57 -22.13 -13.43
C LEU A 159 13.86 -22.48 -14.74
N GLN A 160 14.60 -22.95 -15.76
CA GLN A 160 14.03 -23.39 -17.04
C GLN A 160 13.11 -24.62 -16.87
N ALA A 161 13.41 -25.52 -15.93
CA ALA A 161 12.52 -26.61 -15.58
C ALA A 161 11.21 -26.10 -14.92
N ILE A 162 11.28 -25.15 -13.98
CA ILE A 162 10.09 -24.52 -13.35
C ILE A 162 9.18 -23.91 -14.42
N GLU A 163 9.73 -23.12 -15.34
CA GLU A 163 8.96 -22.51 -16.43
C GLU A 163 8.23 -23.57 -17.29
N ASN A 164 8.93 -24.66 -17.64
CA ASN A 164 8.37 -25.75 -18.44
C ASN A 164 7.26 -26.51 -17.68
N ASP A 165 7.48 -26.84 -16.40
CA ASP A 165 6.53 -27.56 -15.53
C ASP A 165 5.28 -26.71 -15.23
N MET A 166 5.40 -25.39 -15.26
CA MET A 166 4.28 -24.43 -15.19
C MET A 166 3.59 -24.19 -16.54
N GLY A 167 3.99 -24.92 -17.60
CA GLY A 167 3.27 -25.00 -18.87
C GLY A 167 3.74 -24.03 -19.95
N ARG A 168 4.99 -23.55 -19.93
CA ARG A 168 5.57 -22.64 -20.94
C ARG A 168 5.56 -23.21 -22.36
N LYS A 169 4.47 -23.00 -23.09
CA LYS A 169 4.38 -23.26 -24.53
C LYS A 169 5.13 -22.17 -25.30
N LYS A 170 6.37 -22.44 -25.72
CA LYS A 170 7.12 -21.57 -26.64
C LYS A 170 6.50 -21.59 -28.05
N VAL A 171 5.42 -20.84 -28.23
CA VAL A 171 4.75 -20.65 -29.55
C VAL A 171 5.40 -19.53 -30.36
N ILE A 172 5.84 -18.45 -29.70
CA ILE A 172 6.49 -17.28 -30.30
C ILE A 172 7.61 -16.82 -29.33
N ASP A 173 8.77 -16.40 -29.84
CA ASP A 173 9.75 -15.72 -28.99
C ASP A 173 9.21 -14.36 -28.53
N LYS A 174 9.45 -14.02 -27.26
CA LYS A 174 8.87 -12.86 -26.54
C LYS A 174 7.33 -12.73 -26.61
N GLY A 175 6.62 -13.78 -27.02
CA GLY A 175 5.15 -13.86 -26.94
C GLY A 175 4.65 -14.17 -25.52
N PRO A 176 3.32 -14.30 -25.31
CA PRO A 176 2.70 -14.49 -24.00
C PRO A 176 3.21 -15.71 -23.22
N ARG A 177 3.37 -15.57 -21.90
CA ARG A 177 3.86 -16.63 -20.99
C ARG A 177 3.15 -16.58 -19.62
N ASN A 178 2.87 -17.77 -19.07
CA ASN A 178 2.42 -17.93 -17.67
C ASN A 178 3.49 -17.44 -16.68
N ILE A 179 4.76 -17.72 -16.97
CA ILE A 179 5.91 -17.31 -16.16
C ILE A 179 7.18 -17.21 -17.05
N ASP A 180 8.08 -16.28 -16.69
CA ASP A 180 9.44 -16.11 -17.21
C ASP A 180 10.38 -15.83 -16.01
N LEU A 181 11.55 -16.48 -15.96
CA LEU A 181 12.49 -16.44 -14.82
C LEU A 181 13.95 -16.21 -15.27
N ASP A 182 14.41 -14.95 -15.31
CA ASP A 182 15.78 -14.57 -15.70
C ASP A 182 16.72 -14.39 -14.49
N ILE A 183 17.92 -14.96 -14.51
CA ILE A 183 18.97 -14.67 -13.51
C ILE A 183 19.59 -13.30 -13.81
N LEU A 184 19.32 -12.29 -12.97
CA LEU A 184 19.87 -10.94 -13.11
C LEU A 184 21.30 -10.83 -12.60
N LEU A 185 21.55 -11.32 -11.39
CA LEU A 185 22.83 -11.28 -10.68
C LEU A 185 23.06 -12.59 -9.91
N TYR A 186 24.32 -12.96 -9.74
CA TYR A 186 24.74 -14.10 -8.93
C TYR A 186 26.00 -13.70 -8.14
N GLY A 187 25.87 -13.50 -6.83
CA GLY A 187 26.91 -12.91 -5.98
C GLY A 187 27.42 -11.57 -6.54
N ASP A 188 28.74 -11.49 -6.68
CA ASP A 188 29.47 -10.46 -7.44
C ASP A 188 30.14 -11.05 -8.70
N GLU A 189 29.68 -12.24 -9.14
CA GLU A 189 30.33 -13.04 -10.16
C GLU A 189 29.92 -12.58 -11.57
N LYS A 190 30.90 -12.51 -12.48
CA LYS A 190 30.67 -12.25 -13.90
C LYS A 190 30.69 -13.58 -14.66
N VAL A 191 29.57 -13.97 -15.22
CA VAL A 191 29.43 -15.18 -16.07
C VAL A 191 29.37 -14.75 -17.52
N ASP A 192 30.18 -15.37 -18.37
CA ASP A 192 30.12 -15.20 -19.82
C ASP A 192 30.10 -16.59 -20.49
N HIS A 193 28.90 -17.13 -20.66
CA HIS A 193 28.64 -18.46 -21.20
C HIS A 193 27.64 -18.37 -22.36
N GLU A 194 27.68 -19.31 -23.31
CA GLU A 194 26.78 -19.34 -24.47
C GLU A 194 25.29 -19.30 -24.10
N ARG A 195 24.92 -19.97 -23.00
CA ARG A 195 23.54 -20.02 -22.46
C ARG A 195 23.22 -18.92 -21.43
N LEU A 196 24.21 -18.23 -20.87
CA LEU A 196 24.04 -17.38 -19.68
C LEU A 196 25.08 -16.26 -19.60
N LYS A 197 24.62 -15.02 -19.40
CA LYS A 197 25.48 -13.86 -19.14
C LYS A 197 25.03 -13.17 -17.87
N ILE A 198 25.96 -12.95 -16.94
CA ILE A 198 25.72 -12.30 -15.64
C ILE A 198 26.76 -11.17 -15.47
N PRO A 199 26.38 -9.93 -15.10
CA PRO A 199 25.01 -9.42 -14.99
C PRO A 199 24.18 -9.57 -16.27
N HIS A 200 22.88 -9.77 -16.13
CA HIS A 200 22.00 -9.98 -17.28
C HIS A 200 22.01 -8.78 -18.23
N ILE A 201 22.22 -9.05 -19.52
CA ILE A 201 22.47 -8.04 -20.56
C ILE A 201 21.37 -6.97 -20.66
N GLY A 202 20.11 -7.34 -20.38
CA GLY A 202 18.97 -6.44 -20.49
C GLY A 202 18.67 -5.58 -19.26
N ILE A 203 19.47 -5.63 -18.19
CA ILE A 203 19.20 -4.85 -16.97
C ILE A 203 19.19 -3.34 -17.27
N LEU A 204 20.24 -2.84 -17.92
CA LEU A 204 20.46 -1.39 -18.12
C LEU A 204 19.47 -0.73 -19.09
N GLU A 205 18.63 -1.51 -19.77
CA GLU A 205 17.69 -1.04 -20.79
C GLU A 205 16.22 -1.08 -20.33
N ARG A 206 15.93 -1.74 -19.21
CA ARG A 206 14.57 -2.12 -18.81
C ARG A 206 14.20 -1.56 -17.44
N GLU A 207 13.35 -0.54 -17.41
CA GLU A 207 12.83 0.02 -16.15
C GLU A 207 12.14 -1.04 -15.29
N PHE A 208 11.35 -1.93 -15.91
CA PHE A 208 10.67 -3.03 -15.22
C PHE A 208 11.60 -4.13 -14.67
N VAL A 209 12.91 -4.05 -14.92
CA VAL A 209 13.93 -4.89 -14.29
C VAL A 209 14.71 -4.08 -13.24
N LEU A 210 15.18 -2.88 -13.62
CA LEU A 210 15.93 -2.00 -12.73
C LEU A 210 15.12 -1.52 -11.51
N ARG A 211 13.81 -1.27 -11.66
CA ARG A 211 12.95 -0.78 -10.59
C ARG A 211 12.69 -1.85 -9.49
N PRO A 212 12.28 -3.09 -9.82
CA PRO A 212 12.29 -4.19 -8.85
C PRO A 212 13.65 -4.44 -8.19
N LEU A 213 14.73 -4.39 -8.97
CA LEU A 213 16.08 -4.64 -8.46
C LEU A 213 16.56 -3.51 -7.52
N ALA A 214 16.15 -2.27 -7.77
CA ALA A 214 16.41 -1.12 -6.91
C ALA A 214 15.62 -1.14 -5.58
N GLU A 215 14.46 -1.79 -5.51
CA GLU A 215 13.80 -2.03 -4.20
C GLU A 215 14.62 -2.98 -3.31
N LEU A 216 15.30 -3.96 -3.92
CA LEU A 216 16.09 -4.95 -3.20
C LEU A 216 17.50 -4.45 -2.83
N ILE A 217 18.22 -3.86 -3.79
CA ILE A 217 19.65 -3.52 -3.68
C ILE A 217 20.01 -2.17 -4.35
N PRO A 218 19.39 -1.05 -3.94
CA PRO A 218 19.56 0.24 -4.62
C PRO A 218 21.01 0.73 -4.66
N ALA A 219 21.79 0.37 -3.62
CA ALA A 219 23.16 0.81 -3.39
C ALA A 219 24.24 -0.20 -3.83
N LYS A 220 23.90 -1.24 -4.61
CA LYS A 220 24.89 -2.12 -5.27
C LYS A 220 25.26 -1.56 -6.64
N SER A 221 26.51 -1.72 -7.08
CA SER A 221 26.92 -1.47 -8.48
C SER A 221 26.80 -2.75 -9.31
N LEU A 222 26.44 -2.58 -10.59
CA LEU A 222 26.40 -3.66 -11.60
C LEU A 222 27.77 -3.88 -12.27
N ASP A 223 28.71 -2.96 -12.11
CA ASP A 223 30.02 -2.98 -12.77
C ASP A 223 31.13 -2.78 -11.73
N PRO A 224 31.91 -3.82 -11.39
CA PRO A 224 33.03 -3.71 -10.44
C PRO A 224 34.12 -2.71 -10.85
N ALA A 225 34.20 -2.30 -12.13
CA ALA A 225 35.09 -1.21 -12.56
C ALA A 225 34.49 0.19 -12.31
N LYS A 226 33.21 0.27 -11.93
CA LYS A 226 32.47 1.51 -11.58
C LYS A 226 31.72 1.31 -10.25
N PRO A 227 32.42 1.08 -9.11
CA PRO A 227 31.78 0.85 -7.81
C PRO A 227 30.94 2.05 -7.31
N TRP A 228 31.16 3.24 -7.87
CA TRP A 228 30.39 4.46 -7.58
C TRP A 228 29.09 4.60 -8.38
N LYS A 229 28.79 3.69 -9.32
CA LYS A 229 27.63 3.78 -10.21
C LYS A 229 26.57 2.75 -9.79
N LEU A 230 25.62 3.18 -8.96
CA LEU A 230 24.71 2.31 -8.25
C LEU A 230 23.51 1.89 -9.12
N ILE A 231 22.81 0.82 -8.76
CA ILE A 231 21.56 0.38 -9.43
C ILE A 231 20.53 1.51 -9.45
N GLN A 232 20.39 2.25 -8.35
CA GLN A 232 19.54 3.44 -8.30
C GLN A 232 19.98 4.53 -9.30
N ASP A 233 21.27 4.73 -9.51
CA ASP A 233 21.78 5.72 -10.47
C ASP A 233 21.56 5.29 -11.93
N ASN A 234 21.45 3.99 -12.20
CA ASN A 234 21.09 3.49 -13.54
C ASN A 234 19.59 3.69 -13.77
N LEU A 235 18.75 3.36 -12.78
CA LEU A 235 17.31 3.62 -12.81
C LEU A 235 16.98 5.12 -12.99
N ASN A 236 17.73 6.01 -12.33
CA ASN A 236 17.57 7.46 -12.44
C ASN A 236 18.02 8.07 -13.78
N GLU A 237 18.81 7.34 -14.58
CA GLU A 237 19.31 7.78 -15.89
C GLU A 237 18.54 7.19 -17.08
N LEU A 238 17.59 6.27 -16.84
CA LEU A 238 16.68 5.81 -17.88
C LEU A 238 15.86 6.98 -18.45
N PRO A 239 15.55 6.97 -19.77
CA PRO A 239 14.58 7.91 -20.31
C PRO A 239 13.22 7.70 -19.63
N PRO A 240 12.42 8.77 -19.40
CA PRO A 240 11.13 8.64 -18.75
C PRO A 240 10.18 7.78 -19.59
N GLY A 241 9.86 6.59 -19.08
CA GLY A 241 8.88 5.67 -19.65
C GLY A 241 7.44 6.05 -19.31
N GLU A 242 6.51 5.13 -19.57
CA GLU A 242 5.14 5.26 -19.07
C GLU A 242 5.09 5.08 -17.54
N PRO A 243 4.19 5.78 -16.81
CA PRO A 243 4.14 5.70 -15.35
C PRO A 243 3.82 4.30 -14.82
N LEU A 244 4.87 3.58 -14.39
CA LEU A 244 4.74 2.28 -13.77
C LEU A 244 4.08 2.39 -12.39
N SER A 245 3.18 1.46 -12.09
CA SER A 245 2.67 1.27 -10.73
C SER A 245 3.05 -0.11 -10.22
N SER A 246 3.41 -0.15 -8.93
CA SER A 246 3.34 -1.36 -8.15
C SER A 246 1.88 -1.85 -8.05
N MET A 247 1.68 -3.12 -7.69
CA MET A 247 0.37 -3.69 -7.38
C MET A 247 0.38 -4.57 -6.12
N THR A 248 -0.74 -4.54 -5.40
CA THR A 248 -1.01 -5.39 -4.22
C THR A 248 -2.40 -5.99 -4.35
N PRO A 249 -2.55 -7.33 -4.45
CA PRO A 249 -3.85 -7.98 -4.57
C PRO A 249 -4.69 -7.81 -3.30
N LEU A 250 -5.98 -7.47 -3.46
CA LEU A 250 -6.96 -7.45 -2.38
C LEU A 250 -7.64 -8.82 -2.24
N SER A 251 -8.14 -9.37 -3.35
CA SER A 251 -8.65 -10.74 -3.46
C SER A 251 -8.59 -11.19 -4.93
N SER A 252 -8.98 -12.43 -5.23
CA SER A 252 -9.13 -12.94 -6.60
C SER A 252 -10.32 -12.34 -7.38
N THR A 253 -11.16 -11.52 -6.73
CA THR A 253 -12.34 -10.87 -7.34
C THR A 253 -12.30 -9.34 -7.23
N ALA A 254 -11.83 -8.79 -6.11
CA ALA A 254 -11.78 -7.35 -5.82
C ALA A 254 -10.61 -6.62 -6.52
N GLY A 255 -9.76 -7.35 -7.25
CA GLY A 255 -8.62 -6.80 -7.98
C GLY A 255 -7.43 -6.43 -7.09
N SER A 256 -6.62 -5.49 -7.55
CA SER A 256 -5.40 -5.04 -6.87
C SER A 256 -5.38 -3.53 -6.65
N LEU A 257 -4.83 -3.09 -5.50
CA LEU A 257 -4.38 -1.72 -5.30
C LEU A 257 -3.24 -1.42 -6.27
N THR A 258 -3.19 -0.20 -6.81
CA THR A 258 -2.14 0.27 -7.72
C THR A 258 -1.61 1.63 -7.26
N PRO A 259 -0.87 1.69 -6.13
CA PRO A 259 -0.71 2.91 -5.32
C PRO A 259 0.06 4.06 -5.98
N LEU A 260 0.70 3.83 -7.13
CA LEU A 260 1.42 4.85 -7.90
C LEU A 260 0.69 5.26 -9.20
N ALA A 261 -0.36 4.55 -9.60
CA ALA A 261 -1.13 4.91 -10.79
C ALA A 261 -1.89 6.23 -10.59
N ALA A 262 -1.77 7.13 -11.58
CA ALA A 262 -2.29 8.51 -11.48
C ALA A 262 -3.80 8.57 -11.20
N LYS A 263 -4.58 7.74 -11.89
CA LYS A 263 -6.07 7.74 -11.87
C LYS A 263 -6.68 6.58 -11.06
N ARG A 264 -5.92 6.04 -10.10
CA ARG A 264 -6.37 4.92 -9.24
C ARG A 264 -7.51 5.34 -8.30
N LYS A 265 -8.45 4.44 -8.00
CA LYS A 265 -9.58 4.68 -7.08
C LYS A 265 -9.11 4.69 -5.61
N THR A 266 -9.70 5.50 -4.73
CA THR A 266 -9.61 5.28 -3.27
C THR A 266 -10.56 4.16 -2.87
N HIS A 267 -10.04 3.13 -2.20
CA HIS A 267 -10.83 2.02 -1.70
C HIS A 267 -11.44 2.38 -0.33
N VAL A 268 -12.77 2.32 -0.24
CA VAL A 268 -13.47 2.45 1.03
C VAL A 268 -13.43 1.11 1.75
N MET A 269 -12.79 1.07 2.92
CA MET A 269 -12.85 -0.04 3.86
C MET A 269 -13.90 0.26 4.93
N GLY A 270 -15.00 -0.49 4.91
CA GLY A 270 -16.10 -0.35 5.87
C GLY A 270 -15.84 -1.16 7.14
N ILE A 271 -15.92 -0.51 8.29
CA ILE A 271 -15.73 -1.14 9.62
C ILE A 271 -16.99 -1.91 10.03
N LEU A 272 -16.84 -3.20 10.35
CA LEU A 272 -17.89 -4.08 10.85
C LEU A 272 -17.49 -4.67 12.22
N ASN A 273 -17.80 -3.94 13.30
CA ASN A 273 -17.49 -4.37 14.67
C ASN A 273 -18.56 -5.33 15.21
N LEU A 274 -18.12 -6.48 15.72
CA LEU A 274 -18.98 -7.56 16.25
C LEU A 274 -18.80 -7.77 17.76
N THR A 275 -18.40 -6.72 18.47
CA THR A 275 -18.28 -6.73 19.94
C THR A 275 -19.62 -6.36 20.61
N PRO A 276 -19.93 -6.86 21.82
CA PRO A 276 -21.13 -6.44 22.57
C PRO A 276 -21.17 -4.93 22.84
N ASP A 277 -20.01 -4.31 22.98
CA ASP A 277 -19.91 -2.87 23.22
C ASP A 277 -20.29 -2.02 22.00
N SER A 278 -20.20 -2.58 20.78
CA SER A 278 -20.59 -1.90 19.52
C SER A 278 -22.06 -1.51 19.49
N PHE A 279 -22.91 -2.18 20.27
CA PHE A 279 -24.32 -1.81 20.46
C PHE A 279 -24.47 -0.44 21.14
N SER A 280 -23.50 -0.01 21.97
CA SER A 280 -23.49 1.32 22.60
C SER A 280 -22.92 2.41 21.66
N ASP A 281 -21.78 2.12 21.02
CA ASP A 281 -21.20 2.91 19.92
C ASP A 281 -22.09 2.89 18.65
N GLY A 282 -23.21 2.17 18.70
CA GLY A 282 -24.36 2.18 17.79
C GLY A 282 -24.03 1.85 16.34
N GLY A 283 -23.14 0.87 16.15
CA GLY A 283 -23.34 -0.07 15.05
C GLY A 283 -24.45 -1.03 15.46
N PHE A 284 -25.66 -0.88 14.92
CA PHE A 284 -26.72 -1.88 15.07
C PHE A 284 -26.34 -3.09 14.21
N HIS A 285 -25.55 -4.00 14.78
CA HIS A 285 -25.06 -5.22 14.14
C HIS A 285 -25.45 -6.43 15.00
N ASP A 286 -26.76 -6.60 15.19
CA ASP A 286 -27.28 -7.83 15.77
C ASP A 286 -27.17 -8.95 14.73
N ARG A 287 -27.16 -10.21 15.15
CA ARG A 287 -27.13 -11.35 14.21
C ARG A 287 -28.31 -11.30 13.24
N ASP A 288 -29.45 -10.83 13.72
CA ASP A 288 -30.71 -10.69 12.97
C ASP A 288 -30.67 -9.59 11.88
N ASN A 289 -29.74 -8.63 11.93
CA ASN A 289 -29.64 -7.54 10.95
C ASN A 289 -28.27 -7.43 10.25
N LEU A 290 -27.34 -8.35 10.55
CA LEU A 290 -25.98 -8.37 10.01
C LEU A 290 -25.96 -8.43 8.47
N ALA A 291 -26.81 -9.26 7.86
CA ALA A 291 -26.94 -9.35 6.41
C ALA A 291 -27.37 -8.02 5.77
N GLN A 292 -28.35 -7.32 6.37
CA GLN A 292 -28.79 -6.01 5.88
C GLN A 292 -27.71 -4.94 6.06
N THR A 293 -26.90 -5.02 7.13
CA THR A 293 -25.72 -4.16 7.31
C THR A 293 -24.73 -4.36 6.15
N ILE A 294 -24.35 -5.61 5.88
CA ILE A 294 -23.40 -5.96 4.81
C ILE A 294 -23.92 -5.47 3.45
N MET A 295 -25.20 -5.71 3.15
CA MET A 295 -25.83 -5.24 1.92
C MET A 295 -25.86 -3.71 1.80
N ASN A 296 -26.06 -2.98 2.91
CA ASN A 296 -25.97 -1.52 2.90
C ASN A 296 -24.53 -1.05 2.61
N MET A 297 -23.52 -1.70 3.19
CA MET A 297 -22.10 -1.39 2.91
C MET A 297 -21.75 -1.64 1.44
N VAL A 298 -22.16 -2.79 0.88
CA VAL A 298 -22.01 -3.13 -0.55
C VAL A 298 -22.67 -2.06 -1.44
N ASN A 299 -23.94 -1.73 -1.18
CA ASN A 299 -24.70 -0.72 -1.94
C ASN A 299 -24.09 0.70 -1.86
N ASN A 300 -23.37 1.01 -0.78
CA ASN A 300 -22.62 2.26 -0.64
C ASN A 300 -21.30 2.29 -1.44
N GLY A 301 -20.93 1.20 -2.14
CA GLY A 301 -19.68 1.10 -2.92
C GLY A 301 -18.45 0.74 -2.08
N THR A 302 -18.66 0.23 -0.86
CA THR A 302 -17.59 -0.32 0.00
C THR A 302 -16.85 -1.41 -0.76
N SER A 303 -15.51 -1.30 -0.82
CA SER A 303 -14.67 -2.20 -1.62
C SER A 303 -13.93 -3.23 -0.77
N ILE A 304 -13.86 -2.99 0.54
CA ILE A 304 -13.32 -3.91 1.54
C ILE A 304 -14.24 -3.86 2.77
N ILE A 305 -14.71 -5.00 3.28
CA ILE A 305 -15.40 -5.07 4.59
C ILE A 305 -14.40 -5.61 5.60
N ASP A 306 -14.24 -4.90 6.72
CA ASP A 306 -13.22 -5.20 7.72
C ASP A 306 -13.87 -5.54 9.06
N VAL A 307 -13.77 -6.83 9.42
CA VAL A 307 -14.54 -7.48 10.48
C VAL A 307 -13.73 -7.51 11.76
N GLY A 308 -14.24 -6.93 12.85
CA GLY A 308 -13.55 -6.83 14.14
C GLY A 308 -14.25 -7.62 15.25
N GLY A 309 -13.58 -8.65 15.78
CA GLY A 309 -14.10 -9.50 16.88
C GLY A 309 -13.73 -9.00 18.28
N GLN A 310 -12.59 -8.31 18.40
CA GLN A 310 -12.06 -7.71 19.62
C GLN A 310 -11.97 -6.19 19.46
N SER A 311 -12.20 -5.42 20.54
CA SER A 311 -12.03 -3.97 20.48
C SER A 311 -10.58 -3.57 20.76
N THR A 312 -9.96 -2.86 19.81
CA THR A 312 -8.60 -2.31 19.93
C THR A 312 -8.57 -0.91 20.59
N ALA A 313 -9.71 -0.46 21.15
CA ALA A 313 -9.84 0.83 21.81
C ALA A 313 -9.26 0.83 23.25
N PRO A 314 -8.65 1.95 23.72
CA PRO A 314 -8.05 2.01 25.06
C PRO A 314 -9.03 1.68 26.19
N GLY A 315 -8.62 0.77 27.08
CA GLY A 315 -9.36 0.43 28.30
C GLY A 315 -10.52 -0.56 28.11
N ARG A 316 -10.76 -1.08 26.90
CA ARG A 316 -11.66 -2.22 26.69
C ARG A 316 -11.06 -3.51 27.26
N PRO A 317 -11.87 -4.47 27.73
CA PRO A 317 -11.40 -5.81 28.08
C PRO A 317 -10.95 -6.58 26.83
N GLU A 318 -10.06 -7.56 27.01
CA GLU A 318 -9.75 -8.54 25.98
C GLU A 318 -10.63 -9.78 26.13
N VAL A 319 -11.07 -10.33 25.00
CA VAL A 319 -11.69 -11.65 24.91
C VAL A 319 -10.66 -12.70 24.49
N SER A 320 -11.00 -13.98 24.69
CA SER A 320 -10.15 -15.09 24.26
C SER A 320 -10.16 -15.25 22.72
N ALA A 321 -9.18 -15.96 22.17
CA ALA A 321 -9.11 -16.18 20.72
C ALA A 321 -10.34 -16.93 20.20
N GLU A 322 -10.87 -17.88 20.98
CA GLU A 322 -12.06 -18.67 20.66
C GLU A 322 -13.33 -17.80 20.67
N GLU A 323 -13.45 -16.87 21.62
CA GLU A 323 -14.57 -15.93 21.63
C GLU A 323 -14.48 -14.95 20.45
N GLU A 324 -13.28 -14.45 20.13
CA GLU A 324 -13.02 -13.59 18.97
C GLU A 324 -13.37 -14.30 17.66
N ALA A 325 -12.88 -15.53 17.46
CA ALA A 325 -13.21 -16.40 16.33
C ALA A 325 -14.73 -16.64 16.21
N SER A 326 -15.40 -16.95 17.33
CA SER A 326 -16.85 -17.22 17.36
C SER A 326 -17.73 -16.03 16.93
N ARG A 327 -17.18 -14.80 16.98
CA ARG A 327 -17.82 -13.58 16.48
C ARG A 327 -17.57 -13.39 14.99
N VAL A 328 -16.32 -13.52 14.56
CA VAL A 328 -15.89 -13.13 13.19
C VAL A 328 -16.13 -14.21 12.14
N VAL A 329 -15.89 -15.48 12.46
CA VAL A 329 -16.00 -16.60 11.50
C VAL A 329 -17.40 -16.69 10.86
N PRO A 330 -18.52 -16.66 11.62
CA PRO A 330 -19.86 -16.68 11.02
C PRO A 330 -20.15 -15.45 10.14
N ALA A 331 -19.56 -14.29 10.44
CA ALA A 331 -19.74 -13.08 9.65
C ALA A 331 -18.95 -13.14 8.33
N VAL A 332 -17.71 -13.64 8.34
CA VAL A 332 -16.93 -13.89 7.12
C VAL A 332 -17.67 -14.86 6.19
N GLN A 333 -18.19 -15.97 6.75
CA GLN A 333 -18.99 -16.95 6.01
C GLN A 333 -20.28 -16.33 5.44
N LEU A 334 -20.99 -15.49 6.22
CA LEU A 334 -22.18 -14.78 5.74
C LEU A 334 -21.85 -13.83 4.59
N ILE A 335 -20.81 -12.99 4.71
CA ILE A 335 -20.39 -12.09 3.62
C ILE A 335 -20.08 -12.89 2.35
N ARG A 336 -19.40 -14.05 2.47
CA ARG A 336 -19.13 -14.93 1.31
C ARG A 336 -20.33 -15.65 0.72
N SER A 337 -21.39 -15.85 1.48
CA SER A 337 -22.64 -16.42 0.96
C SER A 337 -23.48 -15.44 0.14
N LEU A 338 -23.22 -14.12 0.24
CA LEU A 338 -23.99 -13.07 -0.44
C LEU A 338 -23.40 -12.81 -1.85
N PRO A 339 -24.13 -13.09 -2.94
CA PRO A 339 -23.64 -12.88 -4.31
C PRO A 339 -23.21 -11.44 -4.60
N GLU A 340 -23.88 -10.46 -3.99
CA GLU A 340 -23.60 -9.03 -4.16
C GLU A 340 -22.29 -8.59 -3.50
N ALA A 341 -21.78 -9.36 -2.52
CA ALA A 341 -20.49 -9.13 -1.87
C ALA A 341 -19.33 -9.90 -2.53
N ARG A 342 -19.57 -10.59 -3.66
CA ARG A 342 -18.56 -11.40 -4.37
C ARG A 342 -17.26 -10.64 -4.68
N ASP A 343 -17.39 -9.40 -5.14
CA ASP A 343 -16.27 -8.56 -5.59
C ASP A 343 -15.78 -7.59 -4.50
N VAL A 344 -16.21 -7.82 -3.25
CA VAL A 344 -15.74 -7.11 -2.05
C VAL A 344 -14.70 -7.97 -1.34
N ALA A 345 -13.53 -7.37 -1.05
CA ALA A 345 -12.52 -8.05 -0.26
C ALA A 345 -12.95 -8.11 1.22
N ILE A 346 -12.63 -9.20 1.91
CA ILE A 346 -12.89 -9.33 3.35
C ILE A 346 -11.57 -9.22 4.10
N SER A 347 -11.54 -8.30 5.06
CA SER A 347 -10.44 -8.05 5.97
C SER A 347 -10.82 -8.47 7.39
N ILE A 348 -9.86 -8.99 8.16
CA ILE A 348 -10.03 -9.36 9.57
C ILE A 348 -9.19 -8.44 10.48
N ASP A 349 -9.84 -7.58 11.27
CA ASP A 349 -9.19 -6.74 12.29
C ASP A 349 -8.90 -7.61 13.53
N THR A 350 -7.74 -8.25 13.51
CA THR A 350 -7.23 -9.10 14.60
C THR A 350 -5.71 -9.04 14.67
N TYR A 351 -5.19 -9.17 15.89
CA TYR A 351 -3.77 -9.31 16.18
C TYR A 351 -3.41 -10.74 16.63
N ARG A 352 -4.32 -11.72 16.46
CA ARG A 352 -4.13 -13.13 16.86
C ARG A 352 -3.97 -14.04 15.64
N ALA A 353 -2.92 -14.85 15.60
CA ALA A 353 -2.59 -15.70 14.46
C ALA A 353 -3.65 -16.79 14.19
N SER A 354 -4.20 -17.40 15.25
CA SER A 354 -5.27 -18.40 15.15
C SER A 354 -6.56 -17.82 14.57
N VAL A 355 -7.00 -16.66 15.06
CA VAL A 355 -8.19 -15.96 14.56
C VAL A 355 -8.02 -15.56 13.09
N ALA A 356 -6.82 -15.10 12.71
CA ALA A 356 -6.49 -14.83 11.31
C ALA A 356 -6.58 -16.10 10.44
N GLU A 357 -6.02 -17.24 10.89
CA GLU A 357 -6.12 -18.50 10.17
C GLU A 357 -7.57 -19.00 10.02
N GLU A 358 -8.37 -19.00 11.09
CA GLU A 358 -9.78 -19.41 11.04
C GLU A 358 -10.63 -18.49 10.14
N ALA A 359 -10.36 -17.18 10.14
CA ALA A 359 -11.01 -16.21 9.26
C ALA A 359 -10.63 -16.41 7.78
N ILE A 360 -9.34 -16.62 7.48
CA ILE A 360 -8.87 -16.90 6.11
C ILE A 360 -9.42 -18.24 5.61
N ALA A 361 -9.41 -19.30 6.43
CA ALA A 361 -10.02 -20.59 6.11
C ALA A 361 -11.54 -20.48 5.86
N SER A 362 -12.19 -19.52 6.52
CA SER A 362 -13.62 -19.19 6.31
C SER A 362 -13.88 -18.28 5.11
N GLY A 363 -12.85 -17.82 4.40
CA GLY A 363 -12.95 -17.06 3.16
C GLY A 363 -12.56 -15.59 3.23
N ALA A 364 -11.89 -15.12 4.28
CA ALA A 364 -11.28 -13.78 4.28
C ALA A 364 -10.04 -13.72 3.35
N ASP A 365 -9.65 -12.49 2.96
CA ASP A 365 -8.54 -12.25 2.02
C ASP A 365 -7.37 -11.48 2.63
N ILE A 366 -7.66 -10.59 3.58
CA ILE A 366 -6.73 -9.61 4.14
C ILE A 366 -6.67 -9.77 5.66
N ILE A 367 -5.48 -9.76 6.25
CA ILE A 367 -5.28 -9.67 7.70
C ILE A 367 -4.98 -8.20 8.04
N ASN A 368 -5.70 -7.62 8.99
CA ASN A 368 -5.53 -6.23 9.42
C ASN A 368 -4.99 -6.22 10.84
N ASP A 369 -3.66 -6.30 10.99
CA ASP A 369 -3.01 -6.39 12.30
C ASP A 369 -2.54 -5.02 12.79
N VAL A 370 -3.27 -4.50 13.79
CA VAL A 370 -2.95 -3.27 14.51
C VAL A 370 -1.57 -3.27 15.19
N SER A 371 -0.94 -4.43 15.35
CA SER A 371 0.39 -4.61 15.94
C SER A 371 1.50 -4.88 14.92
N ALA A 372 1.16 -5.14 13.65
CA ALA A 372 2.12 -5.55 12.61
C ALA A 372 3.01 -6.74 13.04
N GLY A 373 2.46 -7.73 13.75
CA GLY A 373 3.14 -8.92 14.27
C GLY A 373 3.92 -8.69 15.57
N LEU A 374 3.44 -7.80 16.45
CA LEU A 374 4.08 -7.49 17.73
C LEU A 374 3.30 -7.99 18.96
N LEU A 375 2.00 -8.25 18.84
CA LEU A 375 1.19 -8.83 19.93
C LEU A 375 1.09 -10.36 19.88
N ASP A 376 1.35 -10.96 18.71
CA ASP A 376 1.39 -12.41 18.50
C ASP A 376 2.63 -12.75 17.63
N PRO A 377 3.56 -13.59 18.13
CA PRO A 377 4.79 -13.93 17.41
C PRO A 377 4.56 -14.83 16.18
N ASP A 378 3.45 -15.58 16.15
CA ASP A 378 3.13 -16.53 15.07
C ASP A 378 2.32 -15.88 13.95
N MET A 379 1.95 -14.59 14.07
CA MET A 379 1.18 -13.86 13.07
C MET A 379 1.90 -13.81 11.71
N LEU A 380 3.17 -13.38 11.68
CA LEU A 380 3.88 -13.16 10.42
C LEU A 380 4.19 -14.48 9.68
N SER A 381 4.53 -15.54 10.41
CA SER A 381 4.75 -16.88 9.86
C SER A 381 3.43 -17.52 9.37
N THR A 382 2.32 -17.25 10.06
CA THR A 382 0.97 -17.66 9.64
C THR A 382 0.54 -16.96 8.36
N VAL A 383 0.69 -15.64 8.26
CA VAL A 383 0.38 -14.87 7.05
C VAL A 383 1.25 -15.30 5.86
N ALA A 384 2.55 -15.55 6.09
CA ALA A 384 3.46 -16.06 5.06
C ALA A 384 3.00 -17.42 4.50
N ARG A 385 2.49 -18.31 5.36
CA ARG A 385 1.96 -19.63 4.98
C ARG A 385 0.59 -19.56 4.31
N LEU A 386 -0.24 -18.57 4.66
CA LEU A 386 -1.57 -18.38 4.08
C LEU A 386 -1.54 -17.66 2.71
N GLU A 387 -0.42 -17.03 2.36
CA GLU A 387 -0.20 -16.28 1.11
C GLU A 387 -1.24 -15.16 0.89
N LYS A 388 -1.61 -14.51 2.00
CA LYS A 388 -2.62 -13.44 2.07
C LYS A 388 -1.99 -12.08 2.28
N THR A 389 -2.78 -11.06 1.97
CA THR A 389 -2.37 -9.66 2.09
C THR A 389 -2.50 -9.20 3.55
N ILE A 390 -1.54 -8.44 4.07
CA ILE A 390 -1.54 -7.94 5.45
C ILE A 390 -1.41 -6.41 5.51
N CYS A 391 -2.24 -5.79 6.35
CA CYS A 391 -2.03 -4.42 6.81
C CYS A 391 -1.11 -4.42 8.04
N LEU A 392 0.05 -3.78 7.92
CA LEU A 392 1.01 -3.57 8.99
C LEU A 392 0.82 -2.14 9.53
N MET A 393 0.12 -2.01 10.66
CA MET A 393 -0.11 -0.71 11.30
C MET A 393 0.99 -0.34 12.31
N HIS A 394 1.37 0.93 12.33
CA HIS A 394 2.26 1.46 13.38
C HIS A 394 1.53 1.65 14.72
N MET A 395 1.77 0.74 15.67
CA MET A 395 1.42 0.90 17.09
C MET A 395 2.66 0.71 17.98
N ARG A 396 2.64 1.27 19.19
CA ARG A 396 3.62 0.99 20.25
C ARG A 396 2.89 0.47 21.49
N GLY A 397 3.41 -0.61 22.08
CA GLY A 397 2.80 -1.27 23.22
C GLY A 397 1.49 -1.99 22.88
N THR A 398 0.53 -1.91 23.78
CA THR A 398 -0.77 -2.60 23.72
C THR A 398 -1.93 -1.59 23.77
N PRO A 399 -3.19 -1.96 23.45
CA PRO A 399 -4.33 -1.05 23.57
C PRO A 399 -4.47 -0.36 24.95
N GLN A 400 -4.07 -1.04 26.03
CA GLN A 400 -4.14 -0.54 27.41
C GLN A 400 -2.93 0.35 27.79
N THR A 401 -1.82 0.29 27.05
CA THR A 401 -0.56 0.99 27.38
C THR A 401 -0.15 2.07 26.37
N MET A 402 -0.59 1.97 25.12
CA MET A 402 -0.20 2.85 24.01
C MET A 402 -0.40 4.35 24.27
N THR A 403 -1.41 4.71 25.08
CA THR A 403 -1.70 6.11 25.46
C THR A 403 -0.57 6.78 26.25
N LYS A 404 0.39 6.02 26.77
CA LYS A 404 1.58 6.49 27.49
C LYS A 404 2.84 6.55 26.61
N LEU A 405 2.80 6.02 25.39
CA LEU A 405 3.98 5.79 24.53
C LEU A 405 4.12 6.81 23.37
N THR A 406 3.56 8.01 23.58
CA THR A 406 3.40 9.07 22.56
C THR A 406 4.63 9.97 22.36
N SER A 407 5.82 9.54 22.80
CA SER A 407 7.06 10.32 22.73
C SER A 407 7.88 9.96 21.49
N TYR A 408 8.13 10.93 20.62
CA TYR A 408 8.84 10.76 19.34
C TYR A 408 9.99 11.78 19.24
N PRO A 409 11.10 11.57 19.98
CA PRO A 409 12.16 12.57 20.12
C PRO A 409 12.89 12.89 18.80
N ASP A 410 13.05 11.90 17.93
CA ASP A 410 13.71 12.04 16.62
C ASP A 410 12.76 12.53 15.51
N GLY A 411 11.54 12.95 15.87
CA GLY A 411 10.50 13.44 14.97
C GLY A 411 9.51 12.36 14.54
N LEU A 412 8.22 12.72 14.52
CA LEU A 412 7.12 11.77 14.33
C LEU A 412 7.22 10.96 13.03
N ILE A 413 7.42 11.62 11.88
CA ILE A 413 7.46 10.96 10.57
C ILE A 413 8.70 10.06 10.41
N PRO A 414 9.95 10.51 10.70
CA PRO A 414 11.13 9.63 10.69
C PRO A 414 10.99 8.40 11.58
N THR A 415 10.48 8.54 12.81
CA THR A 415 10.30 7.40 13.71
C THR A 415 9.23 6.43 13.21
N ILE A 416 8.09 6.93 12.72
CA ILE A 416 7.05 6.07 12.14
C ILE A 416 7.59 5.30 10.93
N ALA A 417 8.39 5.95 10.09
CA ALA A 417 9.01 5.31 8.94
C ALA A 417 10.02 4.22 9.34
N SER A 418 10.88 4.47 10.33
CA SER A 418 11.84 3.48 10.84
C SER A 418 11.14 2.26 11.46
N GLU A 419 10.18 2.49 12.35
CA GLU A 419 9.45 1.41 13.02
C GLU A 419 8.64 0.57 12.01
N LEU A 420 8.05 1.18 10.97
CA LEU A 420 7.41 0.43 9.88
C LEU A 420 8.41 -0.34 8.99
N LEU A 421 9.57 0.23 8.67
CA LEU A 421 10.63 -0.49 7.93
C LEU A 421 11.11 -1.74 8.67
N GLU A 422 11.22 -1.67 10.00
CA GLU A 422 11.55 -2.83 10.85
C GLU A 422 10.45 -3.91 10.78
N ARG A 423 9.17 -3.53 10.67
CA ARG A 423 8.07 -4.49 10.50
C ARG A 423 8.00 -5.08 9.09
N VAL A 424 8.27 -4.28 8.05
CA VAL A 424 8.42 -4.78 6.67
C VAL A 424 9.56 -5.78 6.58
N ALA A 425 10.73 -5.49 7.17
CA ALA A 425 11.86 -6.40 7.20
C ALA A 425 11.55 -7.70 7.98
N ALA A 426 10.82 -7.62 9.09
CA ALA A 426 10.36 -8.81 9.83
C ALA A 426 9.35 -9.66 9.03
N ALA A 427 8.45 -9.01 8.28
CA ALA A 427 7.48 -9.66 7.41
C ALA A 427 8.16 -10.34 6.21
N GLU A 428 9.09 -9.65 5.53
CA GLU A 428 9.92 -10.21 4.45
C GLU A 428 10.72 -11.42 4.98
N ALA A 429 11.34 -11.33 6.16
CA ALA A 429 12.10 -12.42 6.79
C ALA A 429 11.23 -13.62 7.22
N ALA A 430 9.96 -13.41 7.56
CA ALA A 430 8.99 -14.49 7.79
C ALA A 430 8.53 -15.20 6.49
N GLY A 431 8.83 -14.61 5.33
CA GLY A 431 8.47 -15.12 4.00
C GLY A 431 7.30 -14.41 3.33
N ILE A 432 6.70 -13.40 3.97
CA ILE A 432 5.61 -12.60 3.37
C ILE A 432 6.19 -11.85 2.17
N ARG A 433 5.62 -12.09 0.98
CA ARG A 433 6.05 -11.43 -0.26
C ARG A 433 5.72 -9.94 -0.17
N ARG A 434 6.62 -9.04 -0.58
CA ARG A 434 6.48 -7.58 -0.41
C ARG A 434 5.21 -7.00 -1.06
N TRP A 435 4.77 -7.58 -2.18
CA TRP A 435 3.51 -7.22 -2.84
C TRP A 435 2.24 -7.55 -2.02
N ARG A 436 2.34 -8.37 -0.96
CA ARG A 436 1.25 -8.67 -0.02
C ARG A 436 1.17 -7.71 1.17
N MET A 437 1.90 -6.58 1.17
CA MET A 437 1.94 -5.66 2.32
C MET A 437 1.17 -4.36 2.05
N ILE A 438 0.42 -3.89 3.04
CA ILE A 438 -0.24 -2.58 3.14
C ILE A 438 0.24 -1.90 4.43
N LEU A 439 0.40 -0.58 4.46
CA LEU A 439 0.89 0.17 5.63
C LEU A 439 -0.17 1.12 6.20
N ASP A 440 -0.31 1.22 7.53
CA ASP A 440 -1.10 2.31 8.19
C ASP A 440 -0.22 3.04 9.23
N PRO A 441 -0.15 4.39 9.20
CA PRO A 441 0.62 5.17 10.18
C PRO A 441 0.06 5.13 11.61
N GLY A 442 -1.06 4.45 11.85
CA GLY A 442 -1.69 4.19 13.13
C GLY A 442 -2.33 5.43 13.75
N ILE A 443 -3.31 6.04 13.05
CA ILE A 443 -4.05 7.21 13.57
C ILE A 443 -4.76 6.85 14.88
N GLY A 444 -4.38 7.53 15.97
CA GLY A 444 -4.87 7.33 17.34
C GLY A 444 -4.12 6.26 18.14
N PHE A 445 -3.21 5.49 17.52
CA PHE A 445 -2.51 4.38 18.16
C PHE A 445 -1.09 4.81 18.59
N ALA A 446 -0.94 5.12 19.89
CA ALA A 446 0.23 5.76 20.49
C ALA A 446 0.54 7.20 20.01
N LYS A 447 -0.45 7.97 19.53
CA LYS A 447 -0.27 9.39 19.10
C LYS A 447 -1.18 10.36 19.84
N THR A 448 -0.67 11.55 20.16
CA THR A 448 -1.47 12.69 20.65
C THR A 448 -2.39 13.26 19.56
N GLY A 449 -3.34 14.13 19.92
CA GLY A 449 -4.21 14.79 18.92
C GLY A 449 -3.44 15.57 17.85
N GLU A 450 -2.39 16.27 18.26
CA GLU A 450 -1.51 17.07 17.38
C GLU A 450 -0.67 16.19 16.45
N GLN A 451 -0.14 15.08 16.96
CA GLN A 451 0.60 14.08 16.17
C GLN A 451 -0.29 13.43 15.10
N ASN A 452 -1.57 13.18 15.41
CA ASN A 452 -2.52 12.69 14.39
C ASN A 452 -2.77 13.72 13.27
N LEU A 453 -2.82 15.02 13.61
CA LEU A 453 -2.88 16.10 12.61
C LEU A 453 -1.56 16.24 11.82
N GLU A 454 -0.42 15.94 12.42
CA GLU A 454 0.86 15.94 11.72
C GLU A 454 0.97 14.80 10.71
N ILE A 455 0.56 13.57 11.06
CA ILE A 455 0.50 12.45 10.12
C ILE A 455 -0.36 12.81 8.91
N LEU A 456 -1.58 13.31 9.11
CA LEU A 456 -2.47 13.70 8.00
C LEU A 456 -1.88 14.83 7.13
N ARG A 457 -1.02 15.68 7.67
CA ARG A 457 -0.36 16.78 6.95
C ARG A 457 0.92 16.34 6.21
N ARG A 458 1.57 15.26 6.65
CA ARG A 458 2.87 14.78 6.17
C ARG A 458 2.84 13.34 5.64
N LEU A 459 1.65 12.79 5.38
CA LEU A 459 1.49 11.41 4.90
C LEU A 459 2.22 11.18 3.56
N GLU A 460 2.27 12.18 2.68
CA GLU A 460 3.03 12.12 1.44
C GLU A 460 4.54 11.92 1.68
N GLU A 461 5.11 12.61 2.68
CA GLU A 461 6.51 12.48 3.07
C GLU A 461 6.81 11.06 3.61
N LEU A 462 5.89 10.51 4.41
CA LEU A 462 5.97 9.14 4.92
C LEU A 462 5.86 8.09 3.80
N ARG A 463 4.95 8.29 2.85
CA ARG A 463 4.73 7.42 1.68
C ARG A 463 5.89 7.46 0.69
N TYR A 464 6.60 8.58 0.58
CA TYR A 464 7.83 8.70 -0.22
C TYR A 464 9.13 8.44 0.57
N TRP A 465 9.04 7.95 1.81
CA TRP A 465 10.23 7.62 2.60
C TRP A 465 11.03 6.46 1.99
N PRO A 466 12.39 6.51 1.96
CA PRO A 466 13.23 5.45 1.43
C PRO A 466 12.88 4.05 1.95
N GLY A 467 12.52 3.14 1.04
CA GLY A 467 12.14 1.75 1.35
C GLY A 467 10.66 1.53 1.67
N LEU A 468 9.86 2.60 1.81
CA LEU A 468 8.39 2.53 1.92
C LEU A 468 7.67 2.93 0.62
N GLN A 469 8.40 3.45 -0.37
CA GLN A 469 7.83 3.80 -1.67
C GLN A 469 7.31 2.56 -2.40
N GLY A 470 6.22 2.72 -3.16
CA GLY A 470 5.58 1.62 -3.88
C GLY A 470 4.65 0.75 -3.04
N LEU A 471 4.75 0.77 -1.71
CA LEU A 471 3.77 0.11 -0.85
C LEU A 471 2.48 0.95 -0.74
N PRO A 472 1.29 0.31 -0.77
CA PRO A 472 0.01 1.00 -0.60
C PRO A 472 -0.27 1.37 0.85
N TRP A 473 -1.05 2.44 1.04
CA TRP A 473 -1.34 3.02 2.36
C TRP A 473 -2.81 2.97 2.75
N LEU A 474 -3.08 2.57 3.99
CA LEU A 474 -4.39 2.56 4.64
C LEU A 474 -4.40 3.64 5.74
N VAL A 475 -5.53 4.35 5.90
CA VAL A 475 -5.69 5.33 6.99
C VAL A 475 -7.04 5.20 7.70
N GLY A 476 -7.01 4.71 8.95
CA GLY A 476 -8.18 4.66 9.83
C GLY A 476 -8.37 5.91 10.71
N SER A 477 -8.96 6.99 10.15
CA SER A 477 -9.22 8.25 10.89
C SER A 477 -10.65 8.40 11.47
N SER A 478 -11.58 7.52 11.08
CA SER A 478 -13.02 7.70 11.32
C SER A 478 -13.44 7.75 12.79
N ARG A 479 -14.29 8.75 13.12
CA ARG A 479 -14.90 8.99 14.45
C ARG A 479 -13.90 9.15 15.62
N LYS A 480 -12.58 9.20 15.39
CA LYS A 480 -11.52 9.22 16.42
C LYS A 480 -11.65 10.43 17.38
N THR A 481 -11.22 10.27 18.63
CA THR A 481 -11.41 11.25 19.71
C THR A 481 -10.81 12.64 19.45
N PHE A 482 -9.71 12.75 18.68
CA PHE A 482 -9.13 14.05 18.35
C PHE A 482 -10.07 14.89 17.46
N VAL A 483 -10.81 14.26 16.54
CA VAL A 483 -11.81 14.91 15.69
C VAL A 483 -12.90 15.56 16.54
N GLY A 484 -13.42 14.83 17.53
CA GLY A 484 -14.43 15.34 18.46
C GLY A 484 -13.93 16.51 19.33
N ARG A 485 -12.67 16.43 19.81
CA ARG A 485 -12.05 17.52 20.59
C ARG A 485 -11.85 18.81 19.79
N ILE A 486 -11.54 18.71 18.50
CA ILE A 486 -11.32 19.88 17.63
C ILE A 486 -12.64 20.49 17.16
N THR A 487 -13.64 19.65 16.84
CA THR A 487 -14.95 20.10 16.31
C THR A 487 -15.98 20.45 17.38
N GLY A 488 -15.70 20.12 18.66
CA GLY A 488 -16.68 20.19 19.75
C GLY A 488 -17.69 19.03 19.77
N VAL A 489 -17.65 18.13 18.78
CA VAL A 489 -18.63 17.03 18.64
C VAL A 489 -18.30 15.88 19.59
N THR A 490 -19.01 15.86 20.72
CA THR A 490 -18.85 14.87 21.80
C THR A 490 -19.26 13.47 21.36
N GLU A 491 -20.41 13.31 20.71
CA GLU A 491 -20.94 12.02 20.26
C GLU A 491 -20.15 11.43 19.06
N PRO A 492 -19.52 10.24 19.17
CA PRO A 492 -18.75 9.63 18.09
C PRO A 492 -19.48 9.54 16.74
N LYS A 493 -20.78 9.17 16.73
CA LYS A 493 -21.59 9.02 15.51
C LYS A 493 -21.77 10.33 14.73
N GLN A 494 -21.72 11.47 15.41
CA GLN A 494 -21.96 12.78 14.80
C GLN A 494 -20.68 13.41 14.20
N ARG A 495 -19.52 12.75 14.34
CA ARG A 495 -18.21 13.24 13.86
C ARG A 495 -18.00 13.10 12.35
N THR A 496 -19.07 12.89 11.57
CA THR A 496 -19.03 12.63 10.11
C THR A 496 -18.32 13.75 9.34
N TRP A 497 -18.65 15.03 9.59
CA TRP A 497 -18.03 16.17 8.90
C TRP A 497 -16.55 16.37 9.27
N GLY A 498 -16.19 16.13 10.53
CA GLY A 498 -14.79 16.13 10.95
C GLY A 498 -14.01 14.96 10.34
N THR A 499 -14.66 13.81 10.16
CA THR A 499 -14.09 12.64 9.47
C THR A 499 -13.94 12.90 7.97
N ALA A 500 -14.88 13.61 7.33
CA ALA A 500 -14.75 14.01 5.92
C ALA A 500 -13.46 14.80 5.67
N ALA A 501 -13.14 15.75 6.56
CA ALA A 501 -11.89 16.51 6.48
C ALA A 501 -10.63 15.62 6.63
N THR A 502 -10.64 14.64 7.54
CA THR A 502 -9.49 13.74 7.72
C THR A 502 -9.37 12.70 6.59
N VAL A 503 -10.47 12.27 6.00
CA VAL A 503 -10.51 11.39 4.81
C VAL A 503 -9.98 12.12 3.58
N ALA A 504 -10.43 13.35 3.32
CA ALA A 504 -9.91 14.16 2.23
C ALA A 504 -8.40 14.43 2.36
N ALA A 505 -7.92 14.75 3.56
CA ALA A 505 -6.49 14.91 3.84
C ALA A 505 -5.69 13.61 3.65
N ALA A 506 -6.25 12.45 4.02
CA ALA A 506 -5.59 11.15 3.79
C ALA A 506 -5.46 10.84 2.29
N VAL A 507 -6.52 11.06 1.50
CA VAL A 507 -6.49 10.87 0.04
C VAL A 507 -5.51 11.84 -0.64
N GLN A 508 -5.48 13.11 -0.21
CA GLN A 508 -4.47 14.09 -0.64
C GLN A 508 -3.04 13.62 -0.33
N GLY A 509 -2.82 13.08 0.88
CA GLY A 509 -1.54 12.50 1.29
C GLY A 509 -1.18 11.18 0.59
N GLY A 510 -2.03 10.69 -0.30
CA GLY A 510 -1.80 9.52 -1.14
C GLY A 510 -2.34 8.19 -0.61
N ALA A 511 -3.11 8.17 0.49
CA ALA A 511 -3.72 6.95 1.04
C ALA A 511 -4.62 6.24 0.02
N ASP A 512 -4.41 4.95 -0.17
CA ASP A 512 -5.09 4.11 -1.16
C ASP A 512 -6.36 3.46 -0.59
N ILE A 513 -6.37 3.20 0.73
CA ILE A 513 -7.53 2.73 1.50
C ILE A 513 -7.87 3.76 2.60
N VAL A 514 -9.16 4.05 2.78
CA VAL A 514 -9.67 4.79 3.95
C VAL A 514 -10.61 3.92 4.78
N ARG A 515 -10.29 3.72 6.06
CA ARG A 515 -11.04 2.84 6.98
C ARG A 515 -12.07 3.64 7.78
N VAL A 516 -13.36 3.36 7.56
CA VAL A 516 -14.48 4.24 7.94
C VAL A 516 -15.73 3.48 8.41
N HIS A 517 -16.50 4.09 9.31
CA HIS A 517 -17.84 3.60 9.69
C HIS A 517 -18.91 4.08 8.70
N ASP A 518 -18.87 5.38 8.39
CA ASP A 518 -19.87 6.12 7.62
C ASP A 518 -19.62 5.95 6.11
N THR A 519 -19.84 4.74 5.61
CA THR A 519 -19.38 4.29 4.27
C THR A 519 -19.98 5.08 3.10
N GLN A 520 -21.23 5.51 3.19
CA GLN A 520 -21.90 6.25 2.11
C GLN A 520 -21.29 7.65 1.94
N GLU A 521 -21.23 8.40 3.02
CA GLU A 521 -20.73 9.77 3.06
C GLU A 521 -19.24 9.81 2.77
N MET A 522 -18.45 8.91 3.37
CA MET A 522 -17.02 8.86 3.13
C MET A 522 -16.68 8.33 1.73
N GLY A 523 -17.54 7.51 1.12
CA GLY A 523 -17.43 7.15 -0.30
C GLY A 523 -17.64 8.34 -1.24
N MET A 524 -18.59 9.24 -0.92
CA MET A 524 -18.75 10.50 -1.66
C MET A 524 -17.54 11.43 -1.48
N VAL A 525 -17.02 11.56 -0.26
CA VAL A 525 -15.82 12.35 0.04
C VAL A 525 -14.60 11.79 -0.69
N ALA A 526 -14.35 10.48 -0.62
CA ALA A 526 -13.24 9.83 -1.31
C ALA A 526 -13.32 10.01 -2.82
N LYS A 527 -14.51 9.86 -3.43
CA LYS A 527 -14.72 10.09 -4.87
C LYS A 527 -14.47 11.55 -5.29
N MET A 528 -14.84 12.52 -4.44
CA MET A 528 -14.54 13.94 -4.70
C MET A 528 -13.05 14.24 -4.51
N ALA A 529 -12.39 13.62 -3.53
CA ALA A 529 -10.96 13.75 -3.29
C ALA A 529 -10.13 13.14 -4.44
N ASP A 530 -10.51 11.96 -4.94
CA ASP A 530 -9.92 11.36 -6.14
C ASP A 530 -10.01 12.33 -7.33
N ALA A 531 -11.17 12.96 -7.55
CA ALA A 531 -11.37 13.94 -8.63
C ALA A 531 -10.57 15.26 -8.47
N ILE A 532 -9.95 15.51 -7.32
CA ILE A 532 -9.06 16.66 -7.07
C ILE A 532 -7.59 16.28 -7.22
N TRP A 533 -7.19 15.10 -6.73
CA TRP A 533 -5.78 14.72 -6.54
C TRP A 533 -5.29 13.54 -7.40
N ARG A 534 -6.15 12.91 -8.21
CA ARG A 534 -5.84 11.69 -8.99
C ARG A 534 -6.20 11.84 -10.48
N VAL A 535 -5.43 12.69 -11.16
CA VAL A 535 -5.70 13.24 -12.51
C VAL A 535 -4.70 12.81 -13.57
#